data_AF-A0A955IL53-F1
#
_entry.id   AF-A0A955IL53-F1
#
_cell.length_a   1.000
_cell.length_b   1.000
_cell.length_c   1.000
_cell.angle_alpha   90.00
_cell.angle_beta   90.00
_cell.angle_gamma   90.00
#
_symmetry.space_group_name_H-M   'P 1'
#
loop_
_entity.id
_entity.type
_entity.pdbx_description
1 polymer ?
#
loop_
_entity_poly.entity_id
_entity_poly.type
_entity_poly.pdbx_seq_one_letter_code
_entity_poly.pdbx_strand_id
1 'polypeptide(L)'
;MTTLAVEGDVDRLAAQWARIGAAFNAAPSASTPDLERLLIETVRRAPADARLFIMAGTWLCRYGGLVARHRLRRLAIHELNRHERPVLGLLLDLVRREARTAHFNEVIAACREHADVDVAEPLFDIYRRRPALVESLRRRATAISRLWGRLCEAIVFKFDALRPARWIIRMNPSFRTRADLGGDLRCSILETLAAEPDAGASESALARACGVTRRAVHAALDHLILAGRVDAIADGRRRHIVLAGA
;
A
#
# COMPACT_ATOMS: atom_id res chain seq x y z
N MET A 1 -13.26 15.45 -16.08
CA MET A 1 -11.91 15.58 -15.48
C MET A 1 -10.92 15.81 -16.59
N THR A 2 -10.32 17.00 -16.64
CA THR A 2 -9.46 17.48 -17.74
C THR A 2 -8.13 16.72 -17.76
N THR A 3 -7.61 16.40 -18.94
CA THR A 3 -6.33 15.68 -19.16
C THR A 3 -5.18 16.22 -18.30
N LEU A 4 -5.11 17.55 -18.12
CA LEU A 4 -4.12 18.24 -17.28
C LEU A 4 -4.16 17.84 -15.79
N ALA A 5 -5.35 17.53 -15.25
CA ALA A 5 -5.48 17.09 -13.86
C ALA A 5 -5.01 15.64 -13.68
N VAL A 6 -5.14 14.80 -14.71
CA VAL A 6 -4.66 13.41 -14.69
C VAL A 6 -3.14 13.38 -14.80
N GLU A 7 -2.54 14.23 -15.64
CA GLU A 7 -1.09 14.37 -15.77
C GLU A 7 -0.44 14.84 -14.47
N GLY A 8 -0.99 15.88 -13.82
CA GLY A 8 -0.48 16.37 -12.53
C GLY A 8 -0.52 15.33 -11.41
N ASP A 9 -1.51 14.43 -11.41
CA ASP A 9 -1.60 13.34 -10.45
C ASP A 9 -0.56 12.24 -10.69
N VAL A 10 -0.30 11.88 -11.94
CA VAL A 10 0.71 10.86 -12.29
C VAL A 10 2.10 11.36 -11.92
N ASP A 11 2.42 12.63 -12.20
CA ASP A 11 3.71 13.22 -11.85
C ASP A 11 3.92 13.28 -10.32
N ARG A 12 2.85 13.61 -9.57
CA ARG A 12 2.89 13.57 -8.10
C ARG A 12 3.18 12.15 -7.58
N LEU A 13 2.51 11.14 -8.12
CA LEU A 13 2.76 9.75 -7.73
C LEU A 13 4.18 9.30 -8.12
N ALA A 14 4.66 9.67 -9.29
CA ALA A 14 6.03 9.39 -9.73
C ALA A 14 7.06 10.01 -8.78
N ALA A 15 6.85 11.25 -8.34
CA ALA A 15 7.71 11.92 -7.34
C ALA A 15 7.70 11.19 -5.98
N GLN A 16 6.54 10.71 -5.53
CA GLN A 16 6.42 9.93 -4.29
C GLN A 16 7.09 8.56 -4.39
N TRP A 17 6.93 7.86 -5.51
CA TRP A 17 7.64 6.60 -5.77
C TRP A 17 9.16 6.81 -5.89
N ALA A 18 9.60 7.91 -6.51
CA ALA A 18 11.01 8.32 -6.56
C ALA A 18 11.58 8.57 -5.15
N ARG A 19 10.79 9.18 -4.25
CA ARG A 19 11.19 9.39 -2.85
C ARG A 19 11.45 8.10 -2.10
N ILE A 20 10.71 7.04 -2.39
CA ILE A 20 10.93 5.72 -1.79
C ILE A 20 11.82 4.80 -2.62
N GLY A 21 12.49 5.35 -3.64
CA GLY A 21 13.60 4.69 -4.32
C GLY A 21 13.23 3.92 -5.59
N ALA A 22 12.02 4.06 -6.11
CA ALA A 22 11.70 3.56 -7.46
C ALA A 22 12.17 4.58 -8.51
N ALA A 23 12.87 4.15 -9.56
CA ALA A 23 13.36 5.06 -10.58
C ALA A 23 12.21 5.51 -11.50
N PHE A 24 11.72 6.71 -11.23
CA PHE A 24 10.91 7.50 -12.14
C PHE A 24 11.74 8.68 -12.65
N ASN A 25 11.43 9.17 -13.85
CA ASN A 25 12.03 10.41 -14.37
C ASN A 25 11.33 11.64 -13.75
N ALA A 26 11.34 11.72 -12.42
CA ALA A 26 10.71 12.77 -11.63
C ALA A 26 11.59 13.11 -10.42
N ALA A 27 11.57 14.37 -10.01
CA ALA A 27 12.22 14.79 -8.77
C ALA A 27 11.53 14.09 -7.57
N PRO A 28 12.28 13.55 -6.60
CA PRO A 28 11.69 12.95 -5.40
C PRO A 28 10.84 13.96 -4.62
N SER A 29 9.71 13.50 -4.07
CA SER A 29 8.90 14.34 -3.16
C SER A 29 9.68 14.79 -1.92
N ALA A 30 9.29 15.94 -1.37
CA ALA A 30 9.95 16.54 -0.21
C ALA A 30 9.79 15.69 1.07
N SER A 31 8.58 15.14 1.28
CA SER A 31 8.24 14.31 2.44
C SER A 31 8.17 12.83 2.09
N THR A 32 8.40 11.98 3.09
CA THR A 32 8.14 10.54 3.03
C THR A 32 6.65 10.31 2.76
N PRO A 33 6.26 9.59 1.71
CA PRO A 33 4.87 9.31 1.45
C PRO A 33 4.34 8.25 2.41
N ASP A 34 3.04 8.33 2.70
CA ASP A 34 2.28 7.25 3.29
C ASP A 34 2.17 6.10 2.27
N LEU A 35 2.77 4.95 2.60
CA LEU A 35 2.88 3.80 1.69
C LEU A 35 1.50 3.23 1.30
N GLU A 36 0.60 3.06 2.27
CA GLU A 36 -0.69 2.45 1.98
C GLU A 36 -1.55 3.39 1.14
N ARG A 37 -1.52 4.70 1.43
CA ARG A 37 -2.18 5.72 0.60
C ARG A 37 -1.59 5.79 -0.80
N LEU A 38 -0.27 5.77 -0.92
CA LEU A 38 0.42 5.78 -2.21
C LEU A 38 -0.01 4.59 -3.08
N LEU A 39 -0.17 3.40 -2.49
CA LEU A 39 -0.67 2.22 -3.20
C LEU A 39 -2.11 2.38 -3.69
N ILE A 40 -2.99 2.92 -2.84
CA ILE A 40 -4.40 3.17 -3.20
C ILE A 40 -4.48 4.15 -4.37
N GLU A 41 -3.77 5.27 -4.31
CA GLU A 41 -3.75 6.24 -5.42
C GLU A 41 -3.09 5.68 -6.68
N THR A 42 -2.04 4.87 -6.52
CA THR A 42 -1.38 4.19 -7.63
C THR A 42 -2.34 3.25 -8.36
N VAL A 43 -3.16 2.50 -7.62
CA VAL A 43 -4.16 1.60 -8.22
C VAL A 43 -5.19 2.36 -9.06
N ARG A 44 -5.61 3.54 -8.60
CA ARG A 44 -6.56 4.40 -9.33
C ARG A 44 -5.98 4.94 -10.65
N ARG A 45 -4.66 5.16 -10.69
CA ARG A 45 -3.96 5.75 -11.85
C ARG A 45 -3.24 4.72 -12.73
N ALA A 46 -3.04 3.50 -12.25
CA ALA A 46 -2.37 2.41 -12.96
C ALA A 46 -2.97 2.11 -14.35
N PRO A 47 -4.30 2.14 -14.58
CA PRO A 47 -4.86 1.96 -15.92
C PRO A 47 -4.37 3.01 -16.93
N ALA A 48 -4.13 4.24 -16.49
CA ALA A 48 -3.67 5.35 -17.33
C ALA A 48 -2.15 5.35 -17.56
N ASP A 49 -1.36 4.91 -16.57
CA ASP A 49 0.10 4.77 -16.71
C ASP A 49 0.60 3.40 -16.20
N ALA A 50 0.94 2.52 -17.16
CA ALA A 50 1.43 1.18 -16.86
C ALA A 50 2.73 1.17 -16.04
N ARG A 51 3.56 2.23 -16.14
CA ARG A 51 4.81 2.32 -15.38
C ARG A 51 4.54 2.35 -13.88
N LEU A 52 3.46 3.01 -13.45
CA LEU A 52 3.06 3.04 -12.04
C LEU A 52 2.78 1.63 -11.52
N PHE A 53 2.03 0.83 -12.26
CA PHE A 53 1.72 -0.55 -11.89
C PHE A 53 2.98 -1.42 -11.78
N ILE A 54 3.84 -1.35 -12.81
CA ILE A 54 5.06 -2.15 -12.89
C ILE A 54 6.04 -1.77 -11.77
N MET A 55 6.27 -0.48 -11.56
CA MET A 55 7.22 0.00 -10.55
C MET A 55 6.70 -0.21 -9.13
N ALA A 56 5.41 -0.02 -8.88
CA ALA A 56 4.82 -0.36 -7.58
C ALA A 56 4.99 -1.84 -7.27
N GLY A 57 4.68 -2.73 -8.22
CA GLY A 57 4.87 -4.17 -8.04
C GLY A 57 6.33 -4.55 -7.83
N THR A 58 7.24 -3.95 -8.60
CA THR A 58 8.70 -4.13 -8.45
C THR A 58 9.15 -3.73 -7.04
N TRP A 59 8.71 -2.56 -6.55
CA TRP A 59 9.05 -2.07 -5.22
C TRP A 59 8.49 -2.99 -4.13
N LEU A 60 7.23 -3.42 -4.25
CA LEU A 60 6.59 -4.32 -3.29
C LEU A 60 7.24 -5.70 -3.22
N CYS A 61 7.77 -6.22 -4.33
CA CYS A 61 8.51 -7.47 -4.33
C CYS A 61 9.76 -7.40 -3.44
N ARG A 62 10.40 -6.23 -3.34
CA ARG A 62 11.63 -6.03 -2.57
C ARG A 62 11.39 -5.49 -1.16
N TYR A 63 10.44 -4.58 -1.00
CA TYR A 63 10.23 -3.78 0.20
C TYR A 63 8.80 -3.87 0.75
N GLY A 64 7.99 -4.81 0.25
CA GLY A 64 6.59 -4.97 0.66
C GLY A 64 6.38 -5.23 2.15
N GLY A 65 7.40 -5.74 2.86
CA GLY A 65 7.37 -5.89 4.32
C GLY A 65 7.25 -4.57 5.10
N LEU A 66 7.50 -3.42 4.46
CA LEU A 66 7.27 -2.10 5.05
C LEU A 66 5.80 -1.67 5.02
N VAL A 67 4.96 -2.37 4.26
CA VAL A 67 3.55 -2.02 4.09
C VAL A 67 2.72 -2.59 5.22
N ALA A 68 1.90 -1.74 5.83
CA ALA A 68 0.98 -2.10 6.88
C ALA A 68 -0.25 -2.81 6.32
N ARG A 69 -0.17 -4.15 6.20
CA ARG A 69 -1.19 -4.98 5.53
C ARG A 69 -2.61 -4.79 6.08
N HIS A 70 -2.76 -4.64 7.40
CA HIS A 70 -4.06 -4.44 8.05
C HIS A 70 -4.68 -3.09 7.63
N ARG A 71 -3.85 -2.04 7.54
CA ARG A 71 -4.25 -0.71 7.10
C ARG A 71 -4.55 -0.70 5.60
N LEU A 72 -3.70 -1.32 4.78
CA LEU A 72 -3.95 -1.47 3.35
C LEU A 72 -5.26 -2.21 3.07
N ARG A 73 -5.52 -3.33 3.78
CA ARG A 73 -6.78 -4.08 3.68
C ARG A 73 -7.98 -3.17 3.96
N ARG A 74 -7.94 -2.41 5.05
CA ARG A 74 -8.99 -1.47 5.41
C ARG A 74 -9.22 -0.42 4.32
N LEU A 75 -8.16 0.23 3.84
CA LEU A 75 -8.26 1.23 2.77
C LEU A 75 -8.84 0.61 1.48
N ALA A 76 -8.39 -0.59 1.10
CA ALA A 76 -8.90 -1.29 -0.07
C ALA A 76 -10.42 -1.57 0.02
N ILE A 77 -10.90 -1.95 1.20
CA ILE A 77 -12.34 -2.19 1.42
C ILE A 77 -13.14 -0.88 1.35
N HIS A 78 -12.69 0.17 2.03
CA HIS A 78 -13.50 1.38 2.18
C HIS A 78 -13.37 2.38 1.04
N GLU A 79 -12.26 2.38 0.30
CA GLU A 79 -11.94 3.47 -0.62
C GLU A 79 -11.75 3.07 -2.08
N LEU A 80 -11.55 1.77 -2.36
CA LEU A 80 -11.50 1.29 -3.72
C LEU A 80 -12.89 0.86 -4.16
N ASN A 81 -13.28 1.29 -5.36
CA ASN A 81 -14.51 0.82 -5.98
C ASN A 81 -14.34 -0.60 -6.57
N ARG A 82 -15.45 -1.17 -7.06
CA ARG A 82 -15.47 -2.51 -7.69
C ARG A 82 -14.51 -2.67 -8.88
N HIS A 83 -14.16 -1.59 -9.56
CA HIS A 83 -13.26 -1.63 -10.71
C HIS A 83 -11.78 -1.60 -10.30
N GLU A 84 -11.47 -0.93 -9.19
CA GLU A 84 -10.12 -0.74 -8.66
C GLU A 84 -9.63 -1.90 -7.78
N ARG A 85 -10.52 -2.52 -6.99
CA ARG A 85 -10.14 -3.66 -6.13
C ARG A 85 -9.48 -4.81 -6.90
N PRO A 86 -9.97 -5.22 -8.09
CA PRO A 86 -9.30 -6.26 -8.86
C PRO A 86 -7.92 -5.85 -9.39
N VAL A 87 -7.68 -4.54 -9.58
CA VAL A 87 -6.36 -4.01 -9.97
C VAL A 87 -5.37 -4.15 -8.82
N LEU A 88 -5.77 -3.76 -7.60
CA LEU A 88 -4.94 -3.99 -6.40
C LEU A 88 -4.71 -5.47 -6.16
N GLY A 89 -5.78 -6.28 -6.25
CA GLY A 89 -5.72 -7.72 -6.08
C GLY A 89 -4.74 -8.38 -7.06
N LEU A 90 -4.83 -8.04 -8.35
CA LEU A 90 -3.89 -8.51 -9.37
C LEU A 90 -2.45 -8.10 -9.06
N LEU A 91 -2.21 -6.83 -8.69
CA LEU A 91 -0.88 -6.33 -8.34
C LEU A 91 -0.27 -7.15 -7.20
N LEU A 92 -1.02 -7.34 -6.11
CA LEU A 92 -0.54 -8.04 -4.93
C LEU A 92 -0.38 -9.54 -5.17
N ASP A 93 -1.24 -10.16 -6.00
CA ASP A 93 -1.14 -11.58 -6.34
C ASP A 93 0.08 -11.84 -7.24
N LEU A 94 0.41 -10.93 -8.16
CA LEU A 94 1.66 -10.96 -8.92
C LEU A 94 2.88 -10.85 -7.98
N VAL A 95 2.87 -9.87 -7.07
CA VAL A 95 3.94 -9.67 -6.07
C VAL A 95 4.12 -10.90 -5.19
N ARG A 96 3.01 -11.48 -4.70
CA ARG A 96 3.02 -12.70 -3.88
C ARG A 96 3.75 -13.84 -4.57
N ARG A 97 3.49 -14.05 -5.87
CA ARG A 97 4.11 -15.13 -6.66
C ARG A 97 5.59 -14.87 -6.90
N GLU A 98 5.94 -13.64 -7.30
CA GLU A 98 7.32 -13.26 -7.60
C GLU A 98 8.20 -13.30 -6.33
N ALA A 99 7.77 -12.62 -5.27
CA ALA A 99 8.52 -12.52 -4.02
C ALA A 99 8.32 -13.72 -3.08
N ARG A 100 7.49 -14.69 -3.47
CA ARG A 100 7.16 -15.91 -2.69
C ARG A 100 6.77 -15.59 -1.23
N THR A 101 5.88 -14.61 -1.05
CA THR A 101 5.52 -14.08 0.26
C THR A 101 4.02 -14.17 0.55
N ALA A 102 3.66 -14.56 1.77
CA ALA A 102 2.28 -14.58 2.24
C ALA A 102 1.78 -13.21 2.77
N HIS A 103 2.64 -12.20 2.82
CA HIS A 103 2.39 -10.92 3.52
C HIS A 103 1.09 -10.21 3.09
N PHE A 104 0.69 -10.36 1.83
CA PHE A 104 -0.49 -9.70 1.26
C PHE A 104 -1.75 -10.58 1.17
N ASN A 105 -1.72 -11.82 1.68
CA ASN A 105 -2.83 -12.76 1.51
C ASN A 105 -4.17 -12.22 2.01
N GLU A 106 -4.20 -11.54 3.17
CA GLU A 106 -5.42 -10.97 3.73
C GLU A 106 -5.99 -9.82 2.88
N VAL A 107 -5.12 -9.02 2.26
CA VAL A 107 -5.51 -7.93 1.36
C VAL A 107 -6.03 -8.50 0.04
N ILE A 108 -5.34 -9.52 -0.49
CA ILE A 108 -5.75 -10.27 -1.68
C ILE A 108 -7.14 -10.89 -1.48
N ALA A 109 -7.37 -11.56 -0.36
CA ALA A 109 -8.68 -12.15 -0.05
C ALA A 109 -9.78 -11.09 -0.02
N ALA A 110 -9.55 -9.97 0.68
CA ALA A 110 -10.51 -8.86 0.73
C ALA A 110 -10.79 -8.24 -0.65
N CYS A 111 -9.79 -8.14 -1.52
CA CYS A 111 -10.01 -7.66 -2.89
C CYS A 111 -10.86 -8.64 -3.71
N ARG A 112 -10.72 -9.95 -3.47
CA ARG A 112 -11.46 -10.99 -4.19
C ARG A 112 -12.92 -11.09 -3.77
N GLU A 113 -13.21 -11.01 -2.46
CA GLU A 113 -14.58 -11.04 -1.92
C GLU A 113 -15.50 -9.98 -2.56
N HIS A 114 -14.91 -8.89 -3.05
CA HIS A 114 -15.62 -7.78 -3.66
C HIS A 114 -15.24 -7.52 -5.12
N ALA A 115 -14.64 -8.50 -5.80
CA ALA A 115 -14.31 -8.41 -7.21
C ALA A 115 -15.51 -8.82 -8.06
N ASP A 116 -15.93 -7.94 -8.97
CA ASP A 116 -16.86 -8.29 -10.05
C ASP A 116 -16.01 -8.75 -11.25
N VAL A 117 -15.94 -10.06 -11.46
CA VAL A 117 -15.09 -10.72 -12.48
C VAL A 117 -15.88 -11.04 -13.75
N ASP A 118 -17.18 -10.72 -13.78
CA ASP A 118 -18.08 -11.14 -14.86
C ASP A 118 -17.75 -10.44 -16.20
N VAL A 119 -17.01 -9.34 -16.16
CA VAL A 119 -16.51 -8.64 -17.36
C VAL A 119 -14.99 -8.49 -17.30
N ALA A 120 -14.30 -9.33 -18.07
CA ALA A 120 -12.86 -9.22 -18.27
C ALA A 120 -12.52 -8.03 -19.18
N GLU A 121 -11.86 -7.02 -18.63
CA GLU A 121 -11.47 -5.81 -19.34
C GLU A 121 -9.94 -5.62 -19.36
N PRO A 122 -9.38 -4.94 -20.37
CA PRO A 122 -7.96 -4.59 -20.35
C PRO A 122 -7.57 -3.81 -19.10
N LEU A 123 -6.44 -4.16 -18.49
CA LEU A 123 -5.92 -3.42 -17.34
C LEU A 123 -5.54 -1.98 -17.70
N PHE A 124 -4.90 -1.78 -18.86
CA PHE A 124 -4.40 -0.46 -19.29
C PHE A 124 -5.27 0.16 -20.39
N ASP A 125 -5.45 1.48 -20.31
CA ASP A 125 -6.30 2.28 -21.20
C ASP A 125 -5.86 2.25 -22.66
N ILE A 126 -4.55 2.08 -22.92
CA ILE A 126 -4.01 1.98 -24.28
C ILE A 126 -4.65 0.85 -25.09
N TYR A 127 -4.99 -0.27 -24.44
CA TYR A 127 -5.68 -1.38 -25.06
C TYR A 127 -7.17 -1.11 -25.20
N ARG A 128 -7.80 -0.46 -24.21
CA ARG A 128 -9.24 -0.14 -24.22
C ARG A 128 -9.64 0.73 -25.41
N ARG A 129 -8.75 1.63 -25.82
CA ARG A 129 -8.97 2.57 -26.94
C ARG A 129 -8.78 1.93 -28.33
N ARG A 130 -8.31 0.68 -28.42
CA ARG A 130 -7.95 0.03 -29.69
C ARG A 130 -8.52 -1.39 -29.75
N PRO A 131 -9.71 -1.60 -30.35
CA PRO A 131 -10.38 -2.91 -30.41
C PRO A 131 -9.49 -4.04 -30.93
N ALA A 132 -8.66 -3.77 -31.94
CA ALA A 132 -7.71 -4.74 -32.50
C ALA A 132 -6.68 -5.23 -31.47
N LEU A 133 -6.28 -4.38 -30.52
CA LEU A 133 -5.33 -4.75 -29.46
C LEU A 133 -6.01 -5.54 -28.34
N VAL A 134 -7.30 -5.33 -28.09
CA VAL A 134 -8.04 -6.07 -27.05
C VAL A 134 -8.08 -7.55 -27.38
N GLU A 135 -8.34 -7.90 -28.64
CA GLU A 135 -8.43 -9.30 -29.06
C GLU A 135 -7.08 -10.03 -28.99
N SER A 136 -5.99 -9.34 -29.38
CA SER A 136 -4.63 -9.84 -29.15
C SER A 136 -4.30 -10.00 -27.66
N LEU A 137 -4.72 -9.03 -26.84
CA LEU A 137 -4.52 -9.07 -25.39
C LEU A 137 -5.28 -10.23 -24.74
N ARG A 138 -6.52 -10.51 -25.15
CA ARG A 138 -7.29 -11.66 -24.63
C ARG A 138 -6.57 -12.98 -24.82
N ARG A 139 -5.93 -13.18 -25.98
CA ARG A 139 -5.13 -14.37 -26.26
C ARG A 139 -3.87 -14.44 -25.40
N ARG A 140 -3.17 -13.33 -25.23
CA ARG A 140 -1.88 -13.25 -24.49
C ARG A 140 -2.02 -13.01 -22.98
N ALA A 141 -3.23 -12.75 -22.50
CA ALA A 141 -3.49 -12.49 -21.09
C ALA A 141 -3.04 -13.67 -20.23
N THR A 142 -2.49 -13.38 -19.06
CA THR A 142 -2.05 -14.42 -18.13
C THR A 142 -3.23 -15.03 -17.37
N ALA A 143 -3.08 -16.26 -16.88
CA ALA A 143 -4.10 -16.92 -16.05
C ALA A 143 -4.46 -16.10 -14.80
N ILE A 144 -3.46 -15.47 -14.17
CA ILE A 144 -3.68 -14.60 -13.00
C ILE A 144 -4.44 -13.33 -13.37
N SER A 145 -4.12 -12.68 -14.50
CA SER A 145 -4.85 -11.49 -14.96
C SER A 145 -6.31 -11.80 -15.30
N ARG A 146 -6.59 -13.00 -15.85
CA ARG A 146 -7.94 -13.49 -16.13
C ARG A 146 -8.72 -13.74 -14.84
N LEU A 147 -8.07 -14.35 -13.84
CA LEU A 147 -8.66 -14.61 -12.53
C LEU A 147 -9.15 -13.33 -11.84
N TRP A 148 -8.50 -12.20 -12.12
CA TRP A 148 -8.87 -10.89 -11.59
C TRP A 148 -9.75 -10.06 -12.54
N GLY A 149 -10.16 -10.59 -13.69
CA GLY A 149 -10.96 -9.84 -14.67
C GLY A 149 -10.23 -8.60 -15.23
N ARG A 150 -8.90 -8.53 -15.09
CA ARG A 150 -8.07 -7.40 -15.54
C ARG A 150 -6.98 -7.92 -16.46
N LEU A 151 -7.29 -7.94 -17.75
CA LEU A 151 -6.45 -8.57 -18.77
C LEU A 151 -5.13 -7.80 -18.90
N CYS A 152 -4.02 -8.51 -18.70
CA CYS A 152 -2.68 -8.03 -18.99
C CYS A 152 -1.78 -9.19 -19.42
N GLU A 153 -0.78 -8.88 -20.24
CA GLU A 153 0.31 -9.80 -20.54
C GLU A 153 1.18 -10.01 -19.29
N ALA A 154 2.17 -10.90 -19.39
CA ALA A 154 3.12 -11.11 -18.31
C ALA A 154 3.87 -9.80 -17.99
N ILE A 155 3.82 -9.38 -16.74
CA ILE A 155 4.52 -8.19 -16.26
C ILE A 155 5.95 -8.58 -15.90
N VAL A 156 6.92 -7.82 -16.43
CA VAL A 156 8.34 -7.97 -16.09
C VAL A 156 8.71 -6.88 -15.10
N PHE A 157 9.04 -7.28 -13.87
CA PHE A 157 9.51 -6.36 -12.83
C PHE A 157 10.93 -5.84 -13.10
N LYS A 158 11.21 -4.62 -12.64
CA LYS A 158 12.42 -3.84 -13.00
C LYS A 158 13.32 -3.62 -11.78
N PHE A 159 13.87 -4.68 -11.22
CA PHE A 159 14.62 -4.61 -9.96
C PHE A 159 15.88 -3.74 -10.01
N ASP A 160 16.48 -3.60 -11.18
CA ASP A 160 17.59 -2.68 -11.49
C ASP A 160 17.19 -1.21 -11.38
N ALA A 161 15.89 -0.91 -11.50
CA ALA A 161 15.32 0.42 -11.34
C ALA A 161 15.02 0.77 -9.87
N LEU A 162 15.51 0.00 -8.88
CA LEU A 162 15.34 0.31 -7.46
C LEU A 162 16.63 0.81 -6.81
N ARG A 163 16.51 1.83 -5.96
CA ARG A 163 17.56 2.23 -5.03
C ARG A 163 17.73 1.16 -3.94
N PRO A 164 18.95 0.99 -3.38
CA PRO A 164 19.19 0.02 -2.33
C PRO A 164 18.55 0.43 -0.99
N ALA A 165 18.26 -0.55 -0.12
CA ALA A 165 17.61 -0.35 1.17
C ALA A 165 18.25 0.75 2.03
N ARG A 166 19.59 0.81 2.10
CA ARG A 166 20.34 1.84 2.82
C ARG A 166 20.00 3.26 2.38
N TRP A 167 19.76 3.45 1.08
CA TRP A 167 19.36 4.73 0.52
C TRP A 167 17.93 5.06 0.94
N ILE A 168 17.01 4.10 0.81
CA ILE A 168 15.59 4.28 1.17
C ILE A 168 15.43 4.68 2.63
N ILE A 169 16.12 3.98 3.54
CA ILE A 169 16.08 4.26 4.98
C ILE A 169 16.71 5.62 5.32
N ARG A 170 17.80 6.00 4.64
CA ARG A 170 18.41 7.33 4.83
C ARG A 170 17.47 8.45 4.39
N MET A 171 16.77 8.26 3.27
CA MET A 171 15.84 9.25 2.74
C MET A 171 14.49 9.25 3.47
N ASN A 172 14.11 8.13 4.07
CA ASN A 172 12.83 7.94 4.76
C ASN A 172 13.07 7.30 6.14
N PRO A 173 13.61 8.05 7.12
CA PRO A 173 13.98 7.48 8.42
C PRO A 173 12.84 6.79 9.16
N SER A 174 11.59 7.25 8.97
CA SER A 174 10.39 6.62 9.55
C SER A 174 10.20 5.16 9.11
N PHE A 175 10.75 4.75 7.97
CA PHE A 175 10.66 3.35 7.52
C PHE A 175 11.51 2.39 8.35
N ARG A 176 12.40 2.88 9.23
CA ARG A 176 13.15 2.00 10.17
C ARG A 176 12.19 1.25 11.08
N THR A 177 11.26 1.97 11.70
CA THR A 177 10.24 1.37 12.58
C THR A 177 9.39 0.35 11.82
N ARG A 178 9.02 0.65 10.57
CA ARG A 178 8.31 -0.28 9.69
C ARG A 178 9.13 -1.54 9.38
N ALA A 179 10.43 -1.39 9.15
CA ALA A 179 11.34 -2.51 8.89
C ALA A 179 11.48 -3.41 10.11
N ASP A 180 11.66 -2.82 11.30
CA ASP A 180 11.85 -3.55 12.56
C ASP A 180 10.57 -4.32 12.96
N LEU A 181 9.40 -3.77 12.69
CA LEU A 181 8.10 -4.32 13.10
C LEU A 181 7.34 -5.02 11.97
N GLY A 182 7.94 -5.13 10.77
CA GLY A 182 7.33 -5.78 9.61
C GLY A 182 5.99 -5.17 9.17
N GLY A 183 5.82 -3.85 9.37
CA GLY A 183 4.57 -3.15 9.06
C GLY A 183 3.36 -3.64 9.86
N ASP A 184 3.54 -4.24 11.04
CA ASP A 184 2.40 -4.70 11.83
C ASP A 184 1.64 -3.54 12.53
N LEU A 185 0.62 -3.90 13.32
CA LEU A 185 -0.20 -2.92 14.04
C LEU A 185 0.60 -2.04 15.01
N ARG A 186 1.69 -2.56 15.60
CA ARG A 186 2.53 -1.78 16.52
C ARG A 186 3.16 -0.59 15.80
N CYS A 187 3.57 -0.80 14.54
CA CYS A 187 4.08 0.29 13.72
C CYS A 187 3.00 1.36 13.46
N SER A 188 1.77 0.94 13.10
CA SER A 188 0.67 1.88 12.88
C SER A 188 0.34 2.69 14.14
N ILE A 189 0.37 2.08 15.32
CA ILE A 189 0.14 2.79 16.59
C ILE A 189 1.22 3.86 16.80
N LEU A 190 2.50 3.52 16.62
CA LEU A 190 3.60 4.48 16.79
C LEU A 190 3.51 5.65 15.79
N GLU A 191 3.18 5.36 14.54
CA GLU A 191 3.01 6.41 13.51
C GLU A 191 1.79 7.28 13.79
N THR A 192 0.67 6.69 14.23
CA THR A 192 -0.54 7.42 14.62
C THR A 192 -0.23 8.34 15.80
N LEU A 193 0.43 7.87 16.86
CA LEU A 193 0.78 8.70 18.01
C LEU A 193 1.75 9.84 17.63
N ALA A 194 2.67 9.60 16.69
CA ALA A 194 3.60 10.63 16.23
C ALA A 194 2.91 11.72 15.39
N ALA A 195 1.90 11.35 14.60
CA ALA A 195 1.18 12.29 13.74
C ALA A 195 0.01 12.99 14.45
N GLU A 196 -0.69 12.26 15.33
CA GLU A 196 -1.91 12.68 16.02
C GLU A 196 -1.83 12.25 17.50
N PRO A 197 -1.09 12.99 18.35
CA PRO A 197 -0.90 12.64 19.76
C PRO A 197 -2.22 12.44 20.53
N ASP A 198 -3.25 13.22 20.20
CA ASP A 198 -4.59 13.13 20.79
C ASP A 198 -5.28 11.76 20.56
N ALA A 199 -4.87 11.01 19.55
CA ALA A 199 -5.33 9.64 19.36
C ALA A 199 -4.96 8.75 20.57
N GLY A 200 -3.90 9.10 21.30
CA GLY A 200 -3.43 8.47 22.54
C GLY A 200 -4.33 8.69 23.76
N ALA A 201 -5.37 9.53 23.67
CA ALA A 201 -6.26 9.81 24.80
C ALA A 201 -6.93 8.57 25.41
N SER A 202 -7.07 7.48 24.62
CA SER A 202 -7.48 6.16 25.12
C SER A 202 -7.19 5.06 24.09
N GLU A 203 -7.16 3.80 24.53
CA GLU A 203 -7.11 2.63 23.62
C GLU A 203 -8.24 2.64 22.58
N SER A 204 -9.44 3.11 22.95
CA SER A 204 -10.57 3.21 22.02
C SER A 204 -10.37 4.30 20.96
N ALA A 205 -9.69 5.39 21.30
CA ALA A 205 -9.34 6.44 20.33
C ALA A 205 -8.26 5.92 19.37
N LEU A 206 -7.21 5.27 19.89
CA LEU A 206 -6.18 4.60 19.07
C LEU A 206 -6.78 3.54 18.15
N ALA A 207 -7.69 2.71 18.65
CA ALA A 207 -8.36 1.69 17.85
C ALA A 207 -9.12 2.29 16.66
N ARG A 208 -9.82 3.41 16.88
CA ARG A 208 -10.51 4.13 15.80
C ARG A 208 -9.52 4.74 14.81
N ALA A 209 -8.47 5.39 15.29
CA ALA A 209 -7.46 6.04 14.44
C ALA A 209 -6.68 5.01 13.57
N CYS A 210 -6.29 3.88 14.17
CA CYS A 210 -5.65 2.77 13.46
C CYS A 210 -6.64 1.95 12.60
N GLY A 211 -7.95 2.04 12.90
CA GLY A 211 -9.01 1.29 12.24
C GLY A 211 -8.97 -0.21 12.54
N VAL A 212 -8.73 -0.56 13.80
CA VAL A 212 -8.68 -1.95 14.30
C VAL A 212 -9.56 -2.07 15.55
N THR A 213 -9.72 -3.30 16.07
CA THR A 213 -10.46 -3.51 17.32
C THR A 213 -9.66 -3.03 18.52
N ARG A 214 -10.36 -2.59 19.58
CA ARG A 214 -9.72 -2.23 20.84
C ARG A 214 -8.88 -3.38 21.41
N ARG A 215 -9.36 -4.62 21.31
CA ARG A 215 -8.63 -5.81 21.76
C ARG A 215 -7.29 -5.97 21.02
N ALA A 216 -7.25 -5.71 19.72
CA ALA A 216 -6.01 -5.76 18.95
C ALA A 216 -5.02 -4.66 19.38
N VAL A 217 -5.53 -3.44 19.64
CA VAL A 217 -4.70 -2.36 20.20
C VAL A 217 -4.15 -2.73 21.57
N HIS A 218 -4.99 -3.22 22.47
CA HIS A 218 -4.58 -3.61 23.82
C HIS A 218 -3.42 -4.64 23.78
N ALA A 219 -3.58 -5.71 22.99
CA ALA A 219 -2.53 -6.71 22.83
C ALA A 219 -1.25 -6.13 22.19
N ALA A 220 -1.36 -5.21 21.24
CA ALA A 220 -0.20 -4.55 20.64
C ALA A 220 0.51 -3.59 21.60
N LEU A 221 -0.25 -2.90 22.47
CA LEU A 221 0.28 -1.98 23.47
C LEU A 221 1.09 -2.71 24.54
N ASP A 222 0.68 -3.89 24.98
CA ASP A 222 1.46 -4.68 25.95
C ASP A 222 2.90 -4.90 25.47
N HIS A 223 3.07 -5.22 24.18
CA HIS A 223 4.40 -5.36 23.58
C HIS A 223 5.15 -4.03 23.43
N LEU A 224 4.46 -2.94 23.09
CA LEU A 224 5.09 -1.63 22.93
C LEU A 224 5.55 -1.05 24.27
N ILE A 225 4.77 -1.26 25.34
CA ILE A 225 5.11 -0.88 26.71
C ILE A 225 6.31 -1.69 27.18
N LEU A 226 6.27 -3.02 27.00
CA LEU A 226 7.39 -3.90 27.37
C LEU A 226 8.69 -3.54 26.61
N ALA A 227 8.57 -3.11 25.35
CA ALA A 227 9.70 -2.66 24.54
C ALA A 227 10.16 -1.22 24.85
N GLY A 228 9.53 -0.53 25.80
CA GLY A 228 9.85 0.86 26.17
C GLY A 228 9.62 1.85 25.03
N ARG A 229 8.65 1.58 24.15
CA ARG A 229 8.32 2.44 22.99
C ARG A 229 7.14 3.37 23.26
N VAL A 230 6.27 3.01 24.19
CA VAL A 230 5.13 3.82 24.64
C VAL A 230 4.97 3.71 26.14
N ASP A 231 4.44 4.76 26.77
CA ASP A 231 4.05 4.77 28.16
C ASP A 231 2.51 4.82 28.28
N ALA A 232 1.99 4.12 29.28
CA ALA A 232 0.56 4.14 29.63
C ALA A 232 0.38 4.85 30.98
N ILE A 233 -0.03 6.11 30.92
CA ILE A 233 -0.25 6.95 32.09
C ILE A 233 -1.69 6.74 32.58
N ALA A 234 -1.84 6.42 33.86
CA ALA A 234 -3.17 6.26 34.45
C ALA A 234 -3.87 7.62 34.56
N ASP A 235 -5.07 7.72 34.01
CA ASP A 235 -5.96 8.88 34.12
C ASP A 235 -7.35 8.39 34.58
N GLY A 236 -7.49 8.23 35.90
CA GLY A 236 -8.67 7.65 36.52
C GLY A 236 -8.95 6.22 36.04
N ARG A 237 -10.08 6.02 35.34
CA ARG A 237 -10.46 4.71 34.73
C ARG A 237 -9.89 4.51 33.33
N ARG A 238 -9.18 5.49 32.78
CA ARG A 238 -8.60 5.46 31.44
C ARG A 238 -7.08 5.36 31.51
N ARG A 239 -6.49 4.96 30.40
CA ARG A 239 -5.04 4.97 30.18
C ARG A 239 -4.75 5.91 29.02
N HIS A 240 -3.98 6.95 29.30
CA HIS A 240 -3.45 7.85 28.30
C HIS A 240 -2.16 7.24 27.75
N ILE A 241 -2.08 7.04 26.44
CA ILE A 241 -0.95 6.37 25.77
C ILE A 241 -0.11 7.43 25.07
N VAL A 242 1.19 7.48 25.39
CA VAL A 242 2.14 8.43 24.79
C VAL A 242 3.37 7.70 24.27
N LEU A 243 4.08 8.30 23.32
CA LEU A 243 5.39 7.79 22.91
C LEU A 243 6.39 7.93 24.07
N ALA A 244 7.19 6.90 24.29
CA ALA A 244 8.20 6.94 25.35
C ALA A 244 9.30 7.95 25.00
N GLY A 245 9.63 8.83 25.95
CA GLY A 245 10.65 9.88 25.78
C GLY A 245 10.22 11.07 24.91
N ALA A 246 8.92 11.24 24.69
CA ALA A 246 8.33 12.44 24.10
C ALA A 246 8.16 13.58 25.12
#